data_AF-A0A536K339-F1
#
_entry.id   AF-A0A536K339-F1
#
_cell.length_a   1.000
_cell.length_b   1.000
_cell.length_c   1.000
_cell.angle_alpha   90.00
_cell.angle_beta   90.00
_cell.angle_gamma   90.00
#
_symmetry.space_group_name_H-M   'P 1'
#
loop_
_entity.id
_entity.type
_entity.pdbx_description
1 polymer ?
#
loop_
_entity_poly.entity_id
_entity_poly.type
_entity_poly.pdbx_seq_one_letter_code
_entity_poly.pdbx_strand_id
1 'polypeptide(L)'
;MASTVPQWAPARGSVLHVFQTLPGMLAVIVAAVAGAIGALGAVAAAIPTPGVYLTGTAGFLFVLVMTGFWSRMSYKRASPGVQSRFPSPQEAEGN
;
A
#
# COMPACT_ATOMS: atom_id res chain seq x y z
N MET A 1 -18.46 -14.80 38.80
CA MET A 1 -18.90 -13.96 37.66
C MET A 1 -17.64 -13.35 37.04
N ALA A 2 -17.10 -14.00 36.00
CA ALA A 2 -15.91 -13.54 35.29
C ALA A 2 -16.30 -13.23 33.83
N SER A 3 -16.02 -12.02 33.39
CA SER A 3 -16.35 -11.47 32.08
C SER A 3 -15.57 -12.14 30.97
N THR A 4 -16.20 -13.03 30.21
CA THR A 4 -15.64 -13.64 28.99
C THR A 4 -15.81 -12.68 27.81
N VAL A 5 -14.93 -11.68 27.72
CA VAL A 5 -14.75 -10.97 26.45
C VAL A 5 -13.77 -11.81 25.63
N PRO A 6 -14.15 -12.30 24.44
CA PRO A 6 -13.27 -13.14 23.64
C PRO A 6 -12.03 -12.37 23.16
N GLN A 7 -10.85 -12.73 23.67
CA GLN A 7 -9.54 -12.20 23.24
C GLN A 7 -9.17 -12.52 21.77
N TRP A 8 -9.98 -13.32 21.10
CA TRP A 8 -9.84 -13.69 19.69
C TRP A 8 -10.57 -12.73 18.76
N ALA A 9 -10.77 -11.46 19.10
CA ALA A 9 -11.25 -10.49 18.11
C ALA A 9 -10.06 -9.84 17.35
N PRO A 10 -9.48 -10.43 16.29
CA PRO A 10 -8.60 -9.70 15.40
C PRO A 10 -9.38 -8.94 14.33
N ALA A 11 -8.66 -8.01 13.72
CA ALA A 11 -8.87 -7.48 12.36
C ALA A 11 -9.64 -6.17 12.19
N ARG A 12 -9.33 -5.14 12.99
CA ARG A 12 -9.45 -3.75 12.50
C ARG A 12 -8.12 -3.01 12.37
N GLY A 13 -6.99 -3.67 12.61
CA GLY A 13 -5.66 -3.05 12.63
C GLY A 13 -4.82 -3.15 11.35
N SER A 14 -5.23 -3.90 10.32
CA SER A 14 -4.30 -4.27 9.24
C SER A 14 -4.22 -3.29 8.06
N VAL A 15 -5.27 -2.48 7.81
CA VAL A 15 -5.28 -1.57 6.65
C VAL A 15 -4.29 -0.41 6.80
N LEU A 16 -4.22 0.18 8.00
CA LEU A 16 -3.29 1.26 8.28
C LEU A 16 -1.83 0.80 8.30
N HIS A 17 -1.57 -0.48 8.59
CA HIS A 17 -0.21 -1.02 8.62
C HIS A 17 0.39 -1.13 7.20
N VAL A 18 -0.43 -1.37 6.17
CA VAL A 18 0.01 -1.39 4.77
C VAL A 18 0.57 -0.03 4.34
N PHE A 19 -0.09 1.07 4.74
CA PHE A 19 0.40 2.43 4.49
C PHE A 19 1.61 2.81 5.34
N GLN A 20 1.80 2.13 6.48
CA GLN A 20 2.90 2.35 7.40
C GLN A 20 4.15 1.51 7.08
N THR A 21 4.05 0.58 6.12
CA THR A 21 5.21 -0.15 5.59
C THR A 21 5.96 0.69 4.55
N LEU A 22 7.29 0.49 4.47
CA LEU A 22 8.19 1.18 3.52
C LEU A 22 7.64 1.25 2.06
N PRO A 23 7.02 0.19 1.48
CA PRO A 23 6.49 0.25 0.12
C PRO A 23 5.28 1.18 -0.04
N GLY A 24 4.40 1.24 0.98
CA GLY A 24 3.19 2.05 0.94
C GLY A 24 3.52 3.54 0.97
N MET A 25 4.44 3.93 1.85
CA MET A 25 4.90 5.32 1.95
C MET A 25 5.58 5.79 0.66
N LEU A 26 6.41 4.93 0.05
CA LEU A 26 7.07 5.23 -1.22
C LEU A 26 6.08 5.45 -2.36
N ALA A 27 5.01 4.63 -2.43
CA ALA A 27 3.98 4.79 -3.46
C ALA A 27 3.29 6.16 -3.39
N VAL A 28 3.00 6.65 -2.17
CA VAL A 28 2.41 7.98 -1.97
C VAL A 28 3.38 9.07 -2.38
N ILE A 29 4.67 8.95 -2.04
CA ILE A 29 5.71 9.90 -2.45
C ILE A 29 5.80 9.97 -3.97
N VAL A 30 5.88 8.82 -4.66
CA VAL A 30 5.96 8.77 -6.12
C VAL A 30 4.71 9.39 -6.77
N ALA A 31 3.52 9.12 -6.23
CA ALA A 31 2.29 9.75 -6.69
C ALA A 31 2.34 11.28 -6.51
N ALA A 32 2.83 11.77 -5.36
CA ALA A 32 2.98 13.20 -5.08
C ALA A 32 3.95 13.87 -6.07
N VAL A 33 5.08 13.23 -6.35
CA VAL A 33 6.05 13.71 -7.34
C VAL A 33 5.42 13.79 -8.73
N ALA A 34 4.68 12.76 -9.15
CA ALA A 34 3.99 12.79 -10.44
C ALA A 34 2.93 13.90 -10.54
N GLY A 35 2.17 14.13 -9.46
CA GLY A 35 1.25 15.27 -9.37
C GLY A 35 1.98 16.61 -9.49
N ALA A 36 3.10 16.79 -8.78
CA ALA A 36 3.90 18.00 -8.89
C ALA A 36 4.41 18.23 -10.32
N ILE A 37 4.87 17.18 -11.01
CA ILE A 37 5.30 17.24 -12.42
C ILE A 37 4.13 17.65 -13.32
N GLY A 38 2.93 17.10 -13.11
CA GLY A 38 1.73 17.48 -13.85
C GLY A 38 1.33 18.95 -13.66
N ALA A 39 1.46 19.46 -12.44
CA ALA A 39 1.25 20.88 -12.14
C ALA A 39 2.31 21.77 -12.82
N LEU A 40 3.60 21.40 -12.72
CA LEU A 40 4.71 22.08 -13.40
C LEU A 40 4.51 22.12 -14.91
N GLY A 41 4.07 21.03 -15.53
CA GLY A 41 3.74 20.98 -16.96
C GLY A 41 2.61 21.94 -17.33
N ALA A 42 1.58 22.07 -16.49
CA ALA A 42 0.49 23.02 -16.71
C ALA A 42 0.95 24.48 -16.59
N VAL A 43 1.82 24.78 -15.63
CA VAL A 43 2.46 26.10 -15.50
C VAL A 43 3.29 26.41 -16.75
N ALA A 44 4.08 25.45 -17.23
CA ALA A 44 4.87 25.60 -18.46
C ALA A 44 4.01 25.83 -19.70
N ALA A 45 2.80 25.26 -19.74
CA ALA A 45 1.81 25.45 -20.80
C ALA A 45 0.95 26.72 -20.62
N ALA A 46 1.27 27.59 -19.66
CA ALA A 46 0.53 28.82 -19.34
C ALA A 46 -0.97 28.58 -19.04
N ILE A 47 -1.30 27.41 -18.49
CA ILE A 47 -2.67 27.07 -18.07
C ILE A 47 -3.05 27.93 -16.85
N PRO A 48 -4.28 28.48 -16.80
CA PRO A 48 -4.74 29.27 -15.65
C PRO A 48 -4.73 28.45 -14.36
N THR A 49 -4.61 29.14 -13.21
CA THR A 49 -4.40 28.54 -11.88
C THR A 49 -5.34 27.37 -11.54
N PRO A 50 -6.66 27.40 -11.85
CA PRO A 50 -7.53 26.25 -11.62
C PRO A 50 -7.09 24.99 -12.38
N GLY A 51 -6.60 25.16 -13.61
CA GLY A 51 -6.10 24.05 -14.43
C GLY A 51 -4.82 23.43 -13.88
N VAL A 52 -3.95 24.22 -13.26
CA VAL A 52 -2.73 23.72 -12.59
C VAL A 52 -3.08 22.79 -11.41
N TYR A 53 -4.09 23.13 -10.61
CA TYR A 53 -4.56 22.26 -9.53
C TYR A 53 -5.20 20.97 -10.06
N LEU A 54 -5.94 21.07 -11.17
CA LEU A 54 -6.57 19.91 -11.81
C LEU A 54 -5.52 18.95 -12.38
N THR A 55 -4.52 19.44 -13.11
CA THR A 55 -3.47 18.56 -13.67
C THR A 55 -2.61 17.94 -12.58
N GLY A 56 -2.31 18.67 -11.51
CA GLY A 56 -1.57 18.12 -10.37
C GLY A 56 -2.34 17.02 -9.64
N THR A 57 -3.62 17.26 -9.37
CA THR A 57 -4.49 16.28 -8.71
C THR A 57 -4.74 15.07 -9.60
N ALA A 58 -4.96 15.28 -10.91
CA ALA A 58 -5.13 14.21 -11.88
C ALA A 58 -3.85 13.35 -11.98
N GLY A 59 -2.67 13.97 -12.06
CA GLY A 59 -1.39 13.26 -12.10
C GLY A 59 -1.15 12.42 -10.83
N PHE A 60 -1.44 12.98 -9.66
CA PHE A 60 -1.37 12.25 -8.40
C PHE A 60 -2.29 11.04 -8.38
N LEU A 61 -3.58 11.23 -8.66
CA LEU A 61 -4.58 10.17 -8.59
C LEU A 61 -4.32 9.08 -9.64
N PHE A 62 -3.89 9.47 -10.85
CA PHE A 62 -3.55 8.54 -11.91
C PHE A 62 -2.45 7.57 -11.47
N VAL A 63 -1.35 8.09 -10.93
CA VAL A 63 -0.23 7.26 -10.45
C VAL A 63 -0.65 6.45 -9.22
N LEU A 64 -1.37 7.06 -8.27
CA LEU A 64 -1.83 6.36 -7.07
C LEU A 64 -2.69 5.12 -7.41
N VAL A 65 -3.63 5.27 -8.35
CA VAL A 65 -4.50 4.18 -8.80
C VAL A 65 -3.70 3.12 -9.55
N MET A 66 -2.80 3.53 -10.44
CA MET A 66 -1.94 2.62 -11.20
C MET A 66 -1.07 1.76 -10.25
N THR A 67 -0.41 2.41 -9.28
CA THR A 67 0.43 1.73 -8.30
C THR A 67 -0.38 0.82 -7.39
N GLY A 68 -1.58 1.24 -6.98
CA GLY A 68 -2.50 0.40 -6.20
C GLY A 68 -2.94 -0.87 -6.96
N PHE A 69 -3.27 -0.72 -8.25
CA PHE A 69 -3.63 -1.85 -9.10
C PHE A 69 -2.48 -2.84 -9.28
N TRP A 70 -1.27 -2.32 -9.54
CA TRP A 70 -0.06 -3.13 -9.71
C TRP A 70 0.34 -3.84 -8.41
N SER A 71 0.24 -3.14 -7.28
CA SER A 71 0.51 -3.69 -5.96
C SER A 71 -0.41 -4.87 -5.65
N ARG A 72 -1.72 -4.72 -5.90
CA ARG A 72 -2.71 -5.80 -5.73
C ARG A 72 -2.42 -7.00 -6.63
N MET A 73 -1.92 -6.78 -7.85
CA MET A 73 -1.53 -7.85 -8.77
C MET A 73 -0.23 -8.54 -8.35
N SER A 74 0.72 -7.78 -7.78
CA SER A 74 2.00 -8.30 -7.27
C SER A 74 1.79 -9.23 -6.07
N TYR A 75 0.95 -8.85 -5.10
CA TYR A 75 0.62 -9.72 -3.96
C TYR A 75 -0.07 -11.02 -4.36
N LYS A 76 -0.83 -11.03 -5.47
CA LYS A 76 -1.42 -12.26 -6.01
C LYS A 76 -0.41 -13.18 -6.70
N ARG A 77 0.71 -12.64 -7.18
CA ARG A 77 1.77 -13.39 -7.89
C ARG A 77 2.93 -13.78 -6.98
N ALA A 78 3.09 -13.10 -5.84
CA ALA A 78 4.00 -13.46 -4.78
C ALA A 78 3.47 -14.70 -4.04
N SER A 79 3.47 -15.87 -4.70
CA SER A 79 3.43 -17.15 -3.99
C SER A 79 4.64 -17.21 -3.06
N PRO A 80 4.46 -17.35 -1.75
CA PRO A 80 5.57 -17.57 -0.83
C PRO A 80 6.13 -18.97 -1.10
N GLY A 81 7.05 -19.08 -2.05
CA GLY A 81 7.94 -20.24 -2.20
C GLY A 81 9.02 -20.28 -1.10
N VAL A 82 8.86 -19.49 -0.03
CA VAL A 82 9.66 -19.63 1.18
C VAL A 82 9.06 -20.79 1.95
N GLN A 83 9.55 -22.00 1.64
CA GLN A 83 9.43 -23.16 2.52
C GLN A 83 9.71 -22.65 3.94
N SER A 84 8.68 -22.61 4.78
CA SER A 84 8.83 -22.23 6.18
C SER A 84 9.72 -23.30 6.82
N ARG A 85 11.03 -23.02 6.91
CA ARG A 85 12.01 -23.86 7.59
C ARG A 85 11.90 -23.67 9.11
N PHE A 86 10.66 -23.62 9.61
CA PHE A 86 10.38 -23.77 11.02
C PHE A 86 10.05 -25.24 11.22
N PRO A 87 10.88 -25.98 11.98
CA PRO A 87 10.55 -27.34 12.38
C PRO A 87 9.17 -27.34 13.02
N SER A 88 8.24 -28.12 12.47
CA SER A 88 6.96 -28.37 13.14
C SER A 88 7.21 -29.16 14.43
N PRO A 89 6.53 -28.85 15.55
CA PRO A 89 6.77 -29.50 16.85
C PRO A 89 6.62 -31.03 16.91
N GLN A 90 6.25 -31.70 15.83
CA GLN A 90 5.95 -33.13 15.80
C GLN A 90 7.17 -34.07 15.87
N GLU A 91 8.40 -33.55 15.81
CA GLU A 91 9.62 -34.38 15.89
C GLU A 91 10.25 -34.42 17.31
N ALA A 92 9.72 -33.67 18.28
CA ALA A 92 10.22 -33.69 19.66
C ALA A 92 9.50 -34.71 20.58
N GLU A 93 8.44 -35.38 20.10
CA GLU A 93 7.63 -36.33 20.89
C GLU A 93 7.43 -37.69 20.18
N GLY A 94 8.38 -38.09 19.32
CA GLY A 94 8.36 -39.38 18.62
C GLY A 94 9.50 -40.29 19.08
N ASN A 95 9.26 -40.99 20.18
CA ASN A 95 9.90 -42.22 20.69
C ASN A 95 10.71 -43.04 19.67
#